data_AF-A0AA38NUU1-F1
#
_entry.id   AF-A0AA38NUU1-F1
#
_cell.length_a   1.000
_cell.length_b   1.000
_cell.length_c   1.000
_cell.angle_alpha   90.00
_cell.angle_beta   90.00
_cell.angle_gamma   90.00
#
_symmetry.space_group_name_H-M   'P 1'
#
loop_
_entity.id
_entity.type
_entity.pdbx_description
1 polymer ?
#
loop_
_entity_poly.entity_id
_entity_poly.type
_entity_poly.pdbx_seq_one_letter_code
_entity_poly.pdbx_strand_id
1 'polypeptide(L)'
;MPSVFGLFDTLHSVTVEKILGFLDFIELQHLRRTCHTANIYVADFHRRAYNISHILLPYLNDVEIKEFRGIQASTGMVISGSSALQFFNRETYDTEHHHPDLDTYCLLGKCDVVGRWLLSTGYEYHPRRNQLQSFQDDFDKKQSTSNTPADTDLVSEHYPSRTFIAVWNFV
;
A
#
# COMPACT_ATOMS: atom_id res chain seq x y z
N MET A 1 28.60 -8.64 -29.62
CA MET A 1 28.52 -10.07 -29.26
C MET A 1 28.40 -10.15 -27.75
N PRO A 2 27.23 -10.48 -27.17
CA PRO A 2 27.14 -10.75 -25.74
C PRO A 2 28.02 -11.96 -25.45
N SER A 3 28.87 -11.89 -24.42
CA SER A 3 29.72 -13.04 -24.08
C SER A 3 28.83 -14.21 -23.65
N VAL A 4 29.22 -15.43 -24.04
CA VAL A 4 28.51 -16.67 -23.66
C VAL A 4 28.40 -16.78 -22.13
N PHE A 5 29.36 -16.22 -21.39
CA PHE A 5 29.32 -16.09 -19.92
C PHE A 5 28.15 -15.24 -19.41
N GLY A 6 27.86 -14.09 -20.05
CA GLY A 6 26.73 -13.25 -19.65
C GLY A 6 25.37 -13.93 -19.86
N LEU A 7 25.26 -14.83 -20.83
CA LEU A 7 24.06 -15.62 -21.06
C LEU A 7 23.84 -16.65 -19.94
N PHE A 8 24.90 -17.33 -19.49
CA PHE A 8 24.82 -18.30 -18.38
C PHE A 8 24.51 -17.63 -17.02
N ASP A 9 25.11 -16.48 -16.72
CA ASP A 9 24.80 -15.72 -15.51
C ASP A 9 23.34 -15.22 -15.51
N THR A 10 22.83 -14.81 -16.68
CA THR A 10 21.44 -14.38 -16.83
C THR A 10 20.47 -15.57 -16.72
N LEU A 11 20.78 -16.72 -17.33
CA LEU A 11 19.97 -17.93 -17.23
C LEU A 11 19.92 -18.46 -15.79
N HIS A 12 21.07 -18.42 -15.10
CA HIS A 12 21.19 -18.78 -13.70
C HIS A 12 20.35 -17.84 -12.83
N SER A 13 20.42 -16.52 -13.08
CA SER A 13 19.62 -15.52 -12.39
C SER A 13 18.12 -15.77 -12.55
N VAL A 14 17.61 -15.96 -13.78
CA VAL A 14 16.18 -16.22 -14.03
C VAL A 14 15.70 -17.54 -13.41
N THR A 15 16.55 -18.57 -13.41
CA THR A 15 16.20 -19.86 -12.80
C THR A 15 16.13 -19.76 -11.28
N VAL A 16 17.09 -19.05 -10.65
CA VAL A 16 17.09 -18.78 -9.21
C VAL A 16 15.88 -17.95 -8.81
N GLU A 17 15.52 -16.91 -9.58
CA GLU A 17 14.32 -16.09 -9.31
C GLU A 17 13.03 -16.93 -9.25
N LYS A 18 12.86 -17.87 -10.19
CA LYS A 18 11.69 -18.75 -10.22
C LYS A 18 11.66 -19.67 -9.00
N ILE A 19 12.80 -20.26 -8.63
CA ILE A 19 12.91 -21.12 -7.45
C ILE A 19 12.55 -20.33 -6.19
N LEU A 20 13.11 -19.12 -6.03
CA LEU A 20 12.82 -18.26 -4.89
C LEU A 20 11.35 -17.79 -4.86
N GLY A 21 10.73 -17.62 -6.02
CA GLY A 21 9.31 -17.29 -6.16
C GLY A 21 8.35 -18.34 -5.61
N PHE A 22 8.75 -19.62 -5.59
CA PHE A 22 7.96 -20.72 -5.02
C PHE A 22 8.07 -20.81 -3.49
N LEU A 23 9.01 -20.11 -2.88
CA LEU A 23 9.22 -20.14 -1.44
C LEU A 23 8.31 -19.12 -0.73
N ASP A 24 7.80 -19.51 0.44
CA ASP A 24 7.13 -18.59 1.34
C ASP A 24 8.14 -17.69 2.07
N PHE A 25 7.61 -16.72 2.84
CA PHE A 25 8.46 -15.78 3.57
C PHE A 25 9.42 -16.45 4.56
N ILE A 26 8.96 -17.49 5.26
CA ILE A 26 9.73 -18.19 6.30
C ILE A 26 10.81 -19.05 5.66
N GLU A 27 10.48 -19.75 4.57
CA GLU A 27 11.43 -20.52 3.78
C GLU A 27 12.55 -19.63 3.21
N LEU A 28 12.22 -18.44 2.70
CA LEU A 28 13.20 -17.45 2.27
C LEU A 28 14.10 -17.00 3.42
N GLN A 29 13.56 -16.78 4.63
CA GLN A 29 14.38 -16.43 5.80
C GLN A 29 15.31 -17.56 6.22
N HIS A 30 14.86 -18.81 6.16
CA HIS A 30 15.72 -19.96 6.44
C HIS A 30 16.83 -20.08 5.40
N LEU A 31 16.50 -20.00 4.11
CA LEU A 31 17.45 -20.08 3.00
C LEU A 31 18.54 -19.01 3.12
N ARG A 32 18.14 -17.77 3.44
CA ARG A 32 19.06 -16.63 3.65
C ARG A 32 20.11 -16.88 4.73
N ARG A 33 19.85 -17.76 5.70
CA ARG A 33 20.76 -18.09 6.81
C ARG A 33 21.68 -19.26 6.54
N THR A 34 21.50 -19.98 5.43
CA THR A 34 22.30 -21.17 5.12
C THR A 34 23.73 -20.82 4.69
N CYS A 35 23.90 -19.84 3.79
CA CYS A 35 25.20 -19.38 3.32
C CYS A 35 25.16 -17.95 2.78
N HIS A 36 26.35 -17.36 2.55
CA HIS A 36 26.49 -16.00 2.03
C HIS A 36 25.88 -15.82 0.63
N THR A 37 26.08 -16.79 -0.26
CA THR A 37 25.53 -16.75 -1.62
C THR A 37 24.01 -16.76 -1.62
N ALA A 38 23.38 -17.64 -0.83
CA ALA A 38 21.92 -17.67 -0.67
C ALA A 38 21.39 -16.37 -0.06
N ASN A 39 22.14 -15.77 0.87
CA ASN A 39 21.79 -14.48 1.45
C ASN A 39 21.71 -13.37 0.40
N ILE A 40 22.70 -13.28 -0.50
CA ILE A 40 22.72 -12.31 -1.59
C ILE A 40 21.53 -12.53 -2.53
N TYR A 41 21.30 -13.77 -2.98
CA TYR A 41 20.21 -14.06 -3.90
C TYR A 41 18.83 -13.76 -3.31
N VAL A 42 18.59 -14.13 -2.04
CA VAL A 42 17.33 -13.81 -1.37
C VAL A 42 17.16 -12.31 -1.17
N ALA A 43 18.23 -11.58 -0.84
CA ALA A 43 18.18 -10.12 -0.70
C ALA A 43 17.84 -9.43 -2.03
N ASP A 44 18.45 -9.87 -3.13
CA ASP A 44 18.16 -9.36 -4.47
C ASP A 44 16.74 -9.70 -4.93
N PHE A 45 16.29 -10.94 -4.69
CA PHE A 45 14.91 -11.36 -4.96
C PHE A 45 13.92 -10.50 -4.16
N HIS A 46 14.14 -10.32 -2.85
CA HIS A 46 13.27 -9.47 -2.02
C HIS A 46 13.14 -8.06 -2.56
N ARG A 47 14.25 -7.43 -2.98
CA ARG A 47 14.25 -6.07 -3.52
C ARG A 47 13.39 -5.95 -4.79
N ARG A 48 13.33 -7.01 -5.61
CA ARG A 48 12.55 -7.03 -6.86
C ARG A 48 11.10 -7.45 -6.62
N ALA A 49 10.89 -8.50 -5.84
CA ALA A 49 9.59 -9.09 -5.56
C ALA A 49 8.69 -8.20 -4.69
N TYR A 50 9.29 -7.48 -3.72
CA TYR A 50 8.58 -6.61 -2.78
C TYR A 50 8.79 -5.12 -3.10
N ASN A 51 8.64 -4.76 -4.38
CA ASN A 51 8.71 -3.38 -4.83
C ASN A 51 7.33 -2.70 -4.72
N ILE A 52 7.16 -1.84 -3.72
CA ILE A 52 5.89 -1.14 -3.49
C ILE A 52 5.48 -0.24 -4.66
N SER A 53 6.43 0.27 -5.45
CA SER A 53 6.11 1.10 -6.60
C SER A 53 5.25 0.36 -7.61
N HIS A 54 5.48 -0.95 -7.82
CA HIS A 54 4.65 -1.73 -8.76
C HIS A 54 3.19 -1.79 -8.34
N ILE A 55 2.91 -1.81 -7.04
CA ILE A 55 1.56 -1.82 -6.49
C ILE A 55 0.93 -0.44 -6.52
N LEU A 56 1.73 0.64 -6.45
CA LEU A 56 1.21 2.01 -6.41
C LEU A 56 1.04 2.66 -7.78
N LEU A 57 1.73 2.18 -8.81
CA LEU A 57 1.68 2.72 -10.18
C LEU A 57 0.27 2.82 -10.79
N PRO A 58 -0.70 1.94 -10.49
CA PRO A 58 -2.08 2.09 -10.97
C PRO A 58 -2.78 3.35 -10.43
N TYR A 59 -2.31 3.92 -9.32
CA TYR A 59 -2.96 5.03 -8.60
C TYR A 59 -2.16 6.33 -8.69
N LEU A 60 -0.83 6.23 -8.75
CA LEU A 60 0.09 7.35 -8.56
C LEU A 60 1.25 7.27 -9.56
N ASN A 61 1.68 8.41 -10.10
CA ASN A 61 2.89 8.48 -10.89
C ASN A 61 4.17 8.45 -10.02
N ASP A 62 5.34 8.32 -10.64
CA ASP A 62 6.63 8.17 -9.92
C ASP A 62 6.95 9.31 -8.94
N VAL A 63 6.47 10.54 -9.22
CA VAL A 63 6.67 11.69 -8.32
C VAL A 63 5.73 11.56 -7.12
N GLU A 64 4.45 11.32 -7.38
CA GLU A 64 3.41 11.14 -6.38
C GLU A 64 3.69 9.93 -5.47
N ILE A 65 4.26 8.85 -6.01
CA ILE A 65 4.70 7.70 -5.20
C ILE A 65 5.73 8.14 -4.16
N LYS A 66 6.72 8.96 -4.53
CA LYS A 66 7.74 9.43 -3.58
C LYS A 66 7.11 10.30 -2.49
N GLU A 67 6.19 11.19 -2.87
CA GLU A 67 5.45 12.03 -1.93
C GLU A 67 4.58 11.21 -0.99
N PHE A 68 3.80 10.26 -1.54
CA PHE A 68 2.99 9.31 -0.80
C PHE A 68 3.83 8.58 0.24
N ARG A 69 5.04 8.11 -0.12
CA ARG A 69 5.95 7.46 0.83
C ARG A 69 6.43 8.40 1.93
N GLY A 70 6.65 9.68 1.63
CA GLY A 70 6.97 10.71 2.63
C GLY A 70 5.80 10.99 3.59
N ILE A 71 4.59 11.06 3.07
CA ILE A 71 3.36 11.20 3.87
C ILE A 71 3.14 9.96 4.72
N GLN A 72 3.35 8.78 4.15
CA GLN A 72 3.23 7.52 4.86
C GLN A 72 4.18 7.48 6.06
N ALA A 73 5.44 7.88 5.87
CA ALA A 73 6.44 7.92 6.94
C ALA A 73 6.10 8.95 8.05
N SER A 74 5.52 10.11 7.69
CA SER A 74 5.21 11.17 8.65
C SER A 74 3.88 11.01 9.38
N THR A 75 2.94 10.26 8.81
CA THR A 75 1.59 10.04 9.36
C THR A 75 1.41 8.67 10.00
N GLY A 76 2.28 7.70 9.66
CA GLY A 76 2.09 6.30 10.04
C GLY A 76 0.99 5.61 9.25
N MET A 77 0.57 6.18 8.12
CA MET A 77 -0.45 5.60 7.25
C MET A 77 -0.03 4.21 6.76
N VAL A 78 -0.98 3.28 6.66
CA VAL A 78 -0.74 1.90 6.24
C VAL A 78 -1.64 1.58 5.06
N ILE A 79 -1.08 0.93 4.03
CA ILE A 79 -1.83 0.39 2.90
C ILE A 79 -2.50 -0.92 3.34
N SER A 80 -3.75 -1.11 2.94
CA SER A 80 -4.55 -2.29 3.25
C SER A 80 -5.25 -2.81 1.99
N GLY A 81 -6.23 -3.70 2.18
CA GLY A 81 -7.15 -4.12 1.14
C GLY A 81 -6.49 -4.96 0.06
N SER A 82 -7.01 -4.85 -1.15
CA SER A 82 -6.56 -5.59 -2.32
C SER A 82 -5.08 -5.34 -2.63
N SER A 83 -4.60 -4.10 -2.50
CA SER A 83 -3.22 -3.70 -2.77
C SER A 83 -2.22 -4.35 -1.79
N ALA A 84 -2.57 -4.47 -0.50
CA ALA A 84 -1.71 -5.14 0.48
C ALA A 84 -1.56 -6.64 0.17
N LEU A 85 -2.65 -7.30 -0.24
CA LEU A 85 -2.62 -8.71 -0.63
C LEU A 85 -1.76 -8.92 -1.89
N GLN A 86 -1.91 -8.07 -2.91
CA GLN A 86 -1.06 -8.10 -4.10
C GLN A 86 0.43 -8.01 -3.76
N PHE A 87 0.81 -7.11 -2.83
CA PHE A 87 2.18 -6.98 -2.36
C PHE A 87 2.72 -8.26 -1.69
N PHE A 88 1.95 -8.88 -0.79
CA PHE A 88 2.42 -10.07 -0.07
C PHE A 88 2.42 -11.32 -0.94
N ASN A 89 1.44 -11.47 -1.83
CA ASN A 89 1.34 -12.59 -2.76
C ASN A 89 2.31 -12.46 -3.95
N ARG A 90 2.88 -11.27 -4.16
CA ARG A 90 3.75 -10.95 -5.31
C ARG A 90 3.00 -11.12 -6.63
N GLU A 91 1.72 -10.71 -6.63
CA GLU A 91 0.80 -10.81 -7.76
C GLU A 91 0.31 -9.42 -8.15
N THR A 92 0.01 -9.24 -9.44
CA THR A 92 -0.67 -8.05 -9.95
C THR A 92 -2.06 -8.45 -10.41
N TYR A 93 -3.09 -7.76 -9.93
CA TYR A 93 -4.45 -8.01 -10.38
C TYR A 93 -4.70 -7.34 -11.74
N ASP A 94 -5.45 -8.05 -12.58
CA ASP A 94 -5.78 -7.57 -13.93
C ASP A 94 -6.72 -6.36 -13.85
N THR A 95 -6.26 -5.24 -14.41
CA THR A 95 -6.98 -3.97 -14.45
C THR A 95 -8.11 -3.96 -15.49
N GLU A 96 -8.16 -4.91 -16.43
CA GLU A 96 -9.25 -5.01 -17.42
C GLU A 96 -10.56 -5.45 -16.78
N HIS A 97 -10.51 -6.24 -15.71
CA HIS A 97 -11.67 -6.84 -15.06
C HIS A 97 -11.93 -6.30 -13.64
N HIS A 98 -11.00 -5.50 -13.10
CA HIS A 98 -11.09 -4.94 -11.76
C HIS A 98 -10.57 -3.50 -11.76
N HIS A 99 -11.42 -2.54 -11.36
CA HIS A 99 -10.94 -1.19 -11.12
C HIS A 99 -10.10 -1.19 -9.85
N PRO A 100 -8.81 -0.84 -9.93
CA PRO A 100 -7.94 -0.89 -8.77
C PRO A 100 -8.40 0.17 -7.75
N ASP A 101 -8.58 -0.24 -6.49
CA ASP A 101 -8.84 0.62 -5.34
C ASP A 101 -7.65 0.63 -4.38
N LEU A 102 -7.35 1.77 -3.76
CA LEU A 102 -6.27 1.89 -2.79
C LEU A 102 -6.84 2.18 -1.40
N ASP A 103 -6.87 1.15 -0.56
CA ASP A 103 -7.29 1.30 0.82
C ASP A 103 -6.12 1.75 1.71
N THR A 104 -6.32 2.81 2.48
CA THR A 104 -5.36 3.26 3.47
C THR A 104 -6.00 3.49 4.85
N TYR A 105 -5.24 3.16 5.90
CA TYR A 105 -5.59 3.48 7.27
C TYR A 105 -4.63 4.49 7.84
N CYS A 106 -5.15 5.49 8.55
CA CYS A 106 -4.38 6.55 9.16
C CYS A 106 -4.99 6.92 10.52
N LEU A 107 -4.16 7.39 11.44
CA LEU A 107 -4.65 7.94 12.70
C LEU A 107 -5.50 9.19 12.39
N LEU A 108 -6.67 9.32 13.03
CA LEU A 108 -7.60 10.43 12.77
C LEU A 108 -6.91 11.80 12.75
N GLY A 109 -6.11 12.13 13.77
CA GLY A 109 -5.40 13.41 13.85
C GLY A 109 -4.33 13.66 12.77
N LYS A 110 -4.09 12.70 11.89
CA LYS A 110 -3.18 12.79 10.73
C LYS A 110 -3.92 12.74 9.39
N CYS A 111 -5.21 12.42 9.37
CA CYS A 111 -5.99 12.29 8.13
C CYS A 111 -6.12 13.62 7.37
N ASP A 112 -6.11 14.76 8.06
CA ASP A 112 -6.08 16.09 7.42
C ASP A 112 -4.90 16.26 6.45
N VAL A 113 -3.70 15.84 6.87
CA VAL A 113 -2.49 15.92 6.03
C VAL A 113 -2.64 15.03 4.79
N VAL A 114 -3.18 13.82 4.96
CA VAL A 114 -3.38 12.85 3.87
C VAL A 114 -4.42 13.36 2.89
N GLY A 115 -5.59 13.78 3.38
CA GLY A 115 -6.69 14.24 2.52
C GLY A 115 -6.35 15.53 1.78
N ARG A 116 -5.69 16.50 2.43
CA ARG A 116 -5.22 17.71 1.73
C ARG A 116 -4.18 17.40 0.66
N TRP A 117 -3.29 16.43 0.89
CA TRP A 117 -2.36 16.00 -0.15
C TRP A 117 -3.08 15.34 -1.32
N LEU A 118 -4.01 14.42 -1.08
CA LEU A 118 -4.82 13.79 -2.15
C LEU A 118 -5.52 14.85 -3.01
N LEU A 119 -6.18 15.82 -2.37
CA LEU A 119 -6.79 16.96 -3.07
C LEU A 119 -5.77 17.76 -3.89
N SER A 120 -4.56 17.98 -3.36
CA SER A 120 -3.50 18.70 -4.07
C SER A 120 -2.91 17.94 -5.26
N THR A 121 -2.98 16.61 -5.24
CA THR A 121 -2.57 15.71 -6.33
C THR A 121 -3.64 15.61 -7.43
N GLY A 122 -4.84 16.17 -7.19
CA GLY A 122 -5.92 16.20 -8.16
C GLY A 122 -7.01 15.16 -7.94
N TYR A 123 -6.93 14.37 -6.87
CA TYR A 123 -8.04 13.52 -6.45
C TYR A 123 -9.21 14.37 -5.98
N GLU A 124 -10.43 13.92 -6.25
CA GLU A 124 -11.65 14.59 -5.81
C GLU A 124 -12.23 13.89 -4.59
N TYR A 125 -12.66 14.65 -3.59
CA TYR A 125 -13.37 14.08 -2.44
C TYR A 125 -14.81 13.73 -2.82
N HIS A 126 -15.19 12.47 -2.62
CA HIS A 126 -16.53 11.97 -2.88
C HIS A 126 -17.26 11.63 -1.57
N PRO A 127 -18.10 12.55 -1.04
CA PRO A 127 -18.80 12.31 0.22
C PRO A 127 -19.85 11.20 0.09
N ARG A 128 -19.95 10.38 1.14
CA ARG A 128 -21.07 9.46 1.31
C ARG A 128 -22.32 10.21 1.76
N ARG A 129 -23.49 9.55 1.70
CA ARG A 129 -24.80 10.15 2.04
C ARG A 129 -24.86 10.90 3.39
N ASN A 130 -24.05 10.49 4.37
CA ASN A 130 -24.04 11.06 5.72
C ASN A 130 -22.81 11.95 6.02
N GLN A 131 -22.07 12.35 4.99
CA GLN A 131 -20.88 13.19 5.10
C GLN A 131 -21.14 14.61 4.59
N LEU A 132 -20.38 15.57 5.09
CA LEU A 132 -20.40 16.92 4.56
C LEU A 132 -19.75 16.97 3.17
N GLN A 133 -20.13 17.98 2.38
CA GLN A 133 -19.71 18.09 0.98
C GLN A 133 -18.22 18.39 0.82
N SER A 134 -17.63 19.08 1.80
CA SER A 134 -16.20 19.36 1.87
C SER A 134 -15.51 18.32 2.74
N PHE A 135 -14.36 17.82 2.29
CA PHE A 135 -13.50 16.95 3.10
C PHE A 135 -13.12 17.63 4.41
N GLN A 136 -12.72 18.91 4.37
CA GLN A 136 -12.25 19.63 5.55
C GLN A 136 -13.36 19.75 6.59
N ASP A 137 -14.58 20.10 6.15
CA ASP A 137 -15.71 20.28 7.06
C ASP A 137 -16.08 18.95 7.73
N ASP A 138 -16.08 17.84 6.96
CA ASP A 138 -16.37 16.50 7.50
C ASP A 138 -15.27 16.05 8.47
N PHE A 139 -14.00 16.29 8.12
CA PHE A 139 -12.85 16.02 8.97
C PHE A 139 -12.94 16.77 10.31
N ASP A 140 -13.15 18.08 10.29
CA ASP A 140 -13.21 18.91 11.50
C ASP A 140 -14.36 18.49 12.42
N LYS A 141 -15.51 18.12 11.84
CA LYS A 141 -16.66 17.57 12.57
C LYS A 141 -16.29 16.25 13.27
N LYS A 142 -15.61 15.34 12.58
CA LYS A 142 -15.22 14.02 13.13
C LYS A 142 -14.12 14.16 14.19
N GLN A 143 -13.13 15.01 13.96
CA GLN A 143 -12.07 15.34 14.91
C GLN A 143 -12.65 15.93 16.21
N SER A 144 -13.62 16.84 16.10
CA SER A 144 -14.28 17.47 17.26
C SER A 144 -15.12 16.46 18.05
N THR A 145 -15.84 15.58 17.35
CA THR A 145 -16.67 14.54 17.99
C THR A 145 -15.81 13.52 18.73
N SER A 146 -14.66 13.14 18.18
CA SER A 146 -13.72 12.20 18.80
C SER A 146 -13.04 12.72 20.07
N ASN A 147 -12.96 14.05 20.27
CA ASN A 147 -12.33 14.66 21.45
C ASN A 147 -13.30 14.81 22.63
N THR A 148 -14.57 14.47 22.46
CA THR A 148 -15.58 14.51 23.53
C THR A 148 -15.72 13.11 24.14
N PRO A 149 -15.80 12.94 25.48
CA PRO A 149 -15.95 11.61 26.05
C PRO A 149 -17.31 11.00 25.68
N ALA A 150 -17.24 9.87 24.96
CA ALA A 150 -18.26 8.87 24.67
C ALA A 150 -19.45 9.25 23.74
N ASP A 151 -19.51 8.63 22.56
CA ASP A 151 -20.71 7.91 22.12
C ASP A 151 -20.42 6.92 20.98
N THR A 152 -21.12 5.79 20.98
CA THR A 152 -20.69 4.49 20.42
C THR A 152 -21.29 4.16 19.05
N ASP A 153 -21.83 5.13 18.31
CA ASP A 153 -22.81 4.84 17.25
C ASP A 153 -22.42 5.23 15.81
N LEU A 154 -21.16 5.60 15.55
CA LEU A 154 -20.68 5.83 14.18
C LEU A 154 -20.11 4.56 13.56
N VAL A 155 -20.93 3.52 13.48
CA VAL A 155 -20.61 2.29 12.78
C VAL A 155 -20.81 2.52 11.28
N SER A 156 -19.74 2.44 10.49
CA SER A 156 -19.89 2.41 9.03
C SER A 156 -20.62 1.13 8.64
N GLU A 157 -21.69 1.20 7.83
CA GLU A 157 -22.43 0.02 7.36
C GLU A 157 -21.54 -1.03 6.69
N HIS A 158 -20.38 -0.63 6.14
CA HIS A 158 -19.40 -1.53 5.52
C HIS A 158 -18.27 -1.99 6.46
N TYR A 159 -18.06 -1.33 7.59
CA TYR A 159 -17.00 -1.66 8.55
C TYR A 159 -17.54 -1.56 9.98
N PRO A 160 -18.11 -2.65 10.52
CA PRO A 160 -18.82 -2.62 11.79
C PRO A 160 -17.93 -2.53 13.04
N SER A 161 -16.62 -2.32 12.87
CA SER A 161 -15.68 -2.31 14.00
C SER A 161 -15.70 -0.97 14.73
N ARG A 162 -15.73 -1.02 16.07
CA ARG A 162 -15.70 0.15 16.98
C ARG A 162 -14.39 0.96 16.93
N THR A 163 -13.50 0.65 15.99
CA THR A 163 -12.15 1.22 15.89
C THR A 163 -12.05 2.28 14.79
N PHE A 164 -12.97 2.28 13.81
CA PHE A 164 -12.96 3.26 12.72
C PHE A 164 -13.86 4.45 13.05
N ILE A 165 -13.26 5.64 13.08
CA ILE A 165 -13.98 6.88 13.42
C ILE A 165 -14.66 7.50 12.19
N ALA A 166 -14.01 7.40 11.03
CA ALA A 166 -14.49 7.94 9.76
C ALA A 166 -13.83 7.22 8.58
N VAL A 167 -14.49 7.30 7.42
CA VAL A 167 -13.96 6.82 6.13
C VAL A 167 -14.25 7.89 5.09
N TRP A 168 -13.24 8.31 4.34
CA TRP A 168 -13.36 9.30 3.26
C TRP A 168 -12.95 8.66 1.94
N ASN A 169 -13.72 8.91 0.89
CA ASN A 169 -13.45 8.39 -0.44
C ASN A 169 -12.87 9.50 -1.31
N PHE A 170 -11.85 9.16 -2.10
CA PHE A 170 -11.21 10.03 -3.08
C PHE A 170 -11.12 9.28 -4.41
N VAL A 171 -11.42 9.94 -5.53
CA VAL A 171 -11.37 9.34 -6.88
C VAL A 171 -10.63 10.24 -7.87
#